data_AF-A0ABC9U289-F1
#
_entry.id   AF-A0ABC9U289-F1
#
_cell.length_a   1.000
_cell.length_b   1.000
_cell.length_c   1.000
_cell.angle_alpha   90.00
_cell.angle_beta   90.00
_cell.angle_gamma   90.00
#
_symmetry.space_group_name_H-M   'P 1'
#
loop_
_entity.id
_entity.type
_entity.pdbx_description
1 polymer ?
#
loop_
_entity_poly.entity_id
_entity_poly.type
_entity_poly.pdbx_seq_one_letter_code
_entity_poly.pdbx_strand_id
1 'polypeptide(L)' 'QIPPQLLTKSLSGCLRNWKSVDFDDKHQVLDTLVSQAQVTSELVVIHWEL' A
#
# COMPACT_ATOMS: atom_id res chain seq x y z
N GLN A 1 -0.61 -14.96 13.50
CA GLN A 1 -0.13 -13.57 13.29
C GLN A 1 1.15 -13.62 12.46
N ILE A 2 1.20 -12.85 11.36
CA ILE A 2 2.43 -12.69 10.56
C ILE A 2 3.37 -11.74 11.31
N PRO A 3 4.67 -12.06 11.46
CA PRO A 3 5.60 -11.18 12.16
C PRO A 3 5.71 -9.81 11.47
N PRO A 4 5.73 -8.69 12.21
CA PRO A 4 5.79 -7.34 11.64
C PRO A 4 6.94 -7.15 10.66
N GLN A 5 8.13 -7.67 11.00
CA GLN A 5 9.31 -7.61 10.11
C GLN A 5 9.18 -8.41 8.79
N LEU A 6 8.29 -9.40 8.73
CA LEU A 6 8.02 -10.15 7.50
C LEU A 6 7.08 -9.36 6.58
N LEU A 7 6.10 -8.67 7.18
CA LEU A 7 5.18 -7.78 6.50
C LEU A 7 5.94 -6.61 5.84
N THR A 8 6.85 -5.95 6.57
CA THR A 8 7.63 -4.82 6.01
C THR A 8 8.53 -5.25 4.85
N LYS A 9 9.14 -6.45 4.92
CA LYS A 9 9.95 -7.00 3.82
C LYS A 9 9.09 -7.34 2.60
N SER A 10 7.88 -7.87 2.81
CA SER A 10 6.95 -8.16 1.73
C SER A 10 6.46 -6.88 1.05
N LEU A 11 6.01 -5.90 1.82
CA LEU A 11 5.52 -4.61 1.32
C LEU A 11 6.62 -3.86 0.55
N SER A 12 7.84 -3.80 1.10
CA SER A 12 8.97 -3.15 0.42
C SER A 12 9.35 -3.86 -0.88
N GLY A 13 9.25 -5.19 -0.95
CA GLY A 13 9.39 -5.96 -2.19
C GLY A 13 8.34 -5.59 -3.23
N CYS A 14 7.06 -5.54 -2.83
CA CYS A 14 5.95 -5.16 -3.70
C CYS A 14 6.11 -3.72 -4.24
N LEU A 15 6.45 -2.76 -3.37
CA LEU A 15 6.68 -1.36 -3.77
C LEU A 15 7.86 -1.23 -4.73
N ARG A 16 8.94 -2.01 -4.52
CA ARG A 16 10.14 -1.96 -5.38
C ARG A 16 9.85 -2.44 -6.82
N ASN A 17 8.90 -3.35 -7.00
CA ASN A 17 8.56 -3.89 -8.31
C ASN A 17 7.06 -3.74 -8.64
N TRP A 18 6.47 -2.60 -8.26
CA TRP A 18 5.03 -2.34 -8.32
C TRP A 18 4.36 -2.70 -9.65
N LYS A 19 5.03 -2.45 -10.78
CA LYS A 19 4.47 -2.73 -12.11
C LYS A 19 4.16 -4.21 -12.33
N SER A 20 4.92 -5.10 -11.71
CA SER A 20 4.79 -6.56 -11.86
C SER A 20 3.88 -7.22 -10.81
N VAL A 21 3.53 -6.48 -9.75
CA VAL A 21 2.66 -6.98 -8.68
C VAL A 21 1.24 -7.15 -9.24
N ASP A 22 0.56 -8.23 -8.87
CA ASP A 22 -0.82 -8.44 -9.27
C ASP A 22 -1.77 -7.42 -8.63
N PHE A 23 -3.03 -7.41 -9.05
CA PHE A 23 -3.99 -6.43 -8.54
C PHE A 23 -4.34 -6.66 -7.07
N ASP A 24 -4.46 -7.91 -6.64
CA ASP A 24 -4.91 -8.26 -5.29
C ASP A 24 -3.83 -7.91 -4.25
N ASP A 25 -2.57 -8.20 -4.55
CA ASP A 25 -1.42 -7.83 -3.75
C ASP A 25 -1.26 -6.30 -3.70
N LYS A 26 -1.50 -5.59 -4.81
CA LYS A 26 -1.52 -4.11 -4.81
C LYS A 26 -2.60 -3.57 -3.89
N HIS A 27 -3.80 -4.16 -3.94
CA HIS A 27 -4.91 -3.78 -3.08
C HIS A 27 -4.56 -4.00 -1.61
N GLN A 28 -3.97 -5.15 -1.26
CA GLN A 28 -3.54 -5.44 0.10
C GLN A 28 -2.43 -4.50 0.60
N VAL A 29 -1.47 -4.15 -0.25
CA VAL A 29 -0.42 -3.17 0.07
C VAL A 29 -1.05 -1.80 0.39
N LEU A 30 -2.00 -1.35 -0.43
CA LEU A 30 -2.69 -0.07 -0.20
C LEU A 30 -3.57 -0.13 1.05
N ASP A 31 -4.30 -1.21 1.28
CA ASP A 31 -5.12 -1.41 2.49
C ASP A 31 -4.28 -1.38 3.78
N THR A 32 -3.03 -1.83 3.69
CA THR A 32 -2.10 -1.81 4.82
C THR A 32 -1.46 -0.44 5.05
N LEU A 33 -1.23 0.35 4.00
CA LEU A 33 -0.45 1.58 4.07
C LEU A 33 -1.28 2.86 4.02
N VAL A 34 -2.48 2.81 3.46
CA VAL A 34 -3.34 3.98 3.27
C VAL A 34 -4.35 4.03 4.42
N SER A 35 -4.26 5.11 5.19
CA SER A 35 -5.22 5.40 6.26
C SER A 35 -6.51 5.99 5.68
N GLN A 36 -6.36 6.97 4.78
CA GLN A 36 -7.48 7.68 4.17
C GLN A 36 -7.11 8.16 2.77
N ALA A 37 -8.09 8.11 1.86
CA ALA A 37 -8.01 8.79 0.57
C ALA A 37 -9.13 9.84 0.49
N GLN A 38 -8.78 11.07 0.14
CA GLN A 38 -9.73 12.14 -0.14
C GLN A 38 -9.61 12.52 -1.60
N VAL A 39 -10.75 12.55 -2.30
CA VAL A 39 -10.80 12.81 -3.74
C VAL A 39 -11.77 13.96 -3.98
N THR A 40 -11.28 15.00 -4.67
CA THR A 40 -12.11 16.07 -5.22
C THR A 40 -11.98 16.07 -6.74
N SER A 41 -12.72 16.96 -7.42
CA SER A 41 -12.59 17.14 -8.87
C SER A 41 -11.21 17.65 -9.31
N GLU A 42 -10.41 18.19 -8.39
CA GLU A 42 -9.15 18.86 -8.69
C GLU A 42 -7.94 18.11 -8.13
N LEU A 43 -8.11 17.32 -7.08
CA LEU A 43 -6.98 16.67 -6.39
C LEU A 43 -7.35 15.34 -5.72
N VAL A 44 -6.30 14.55 -5.49
CA VAL A 44 -6.32 13.35 -4.66
C VAL A 44 -5.32 13.55 -3.53
N VAL A 45 -5.78 13.49 -2.28
CA VAL A 45 -4.92 13.41 -1.09
C VAL A 45 -4.92 11.97 -0.58
N ILE A 46 -3.73 11.43 -0.35
CA ILE A 46 -3.55 10.13 0.30
C ILE A 46 -2.88 10.38 1.65
N HIS A 47 -3.53 9.93 2.71
CA HIS A 47 -2.98 9.88 4.07
C HIS A 47 -2.45 8.47 4.34
N TRP A 48 -1.20 8.39 4.77
CA TRP A 48 -0.49 7.13 5.00
C TRP A 48 -0.51 6.76 6.48
N GLU A 49 -0.66 5.47 6.79
CA GLU A 49 -0.36 4.91 8.12
C GLU A 49 1.17 4.95 8.32
N LEU A 50 1.64 5.66 9.36
CA LEU A 50 3.06 5.82 9.71
C LEU A 50 3.46 4.91 10.87
#